data_AF-A0A661ASH6-F1
#
_entry.id   AF-A0A661ASH6-F1
#
_cell.length_a   1.000
_cell.length_b   1.000
_cell.length_c   1.000
_cell.angle_alpha   90.00
_cell.angle_beta   90.00
_cell.angle_gamma   90.00
#
_symmetry.space_group_name_H-M   'P 1'
#
loop_
_entity.id
_entity.type
_entity.pdbx_description
1 polymer ?
#
loop_
_entity_poly.entity_id
_entity_poly.type
_entity_poly.pdbx_seq_one_letter_code
_entity_poly.pdbx_strand_id
1 'polypeptide(L)' 'MRTIFLPEVDSTNEWIKRNIDSLQDGDVVYAGIQTQGKGREGKKWHSPPGGLWMSVLLEKEAPYNF' A
#
# COMPACT_ATOMS: atom_id res chain seq x y z
N MET A 1 -0.41 14.35 -3.62
CA MET A 1 -0.57 13.02 -4.25
C MET A 1 0.62 12.72 -5.15
N ARG A 2 1.60 11.97 -4.63
CA ARG A 2 2.69 11.37 -5.40
C ARG A 2 2.41 9.90 -5.64
N THR A 3 2.92 9.35 -6.74
CA THR A 3 2.90 7.92 -7.02
C THR A 3 4.31 7.35 -6.92
N ILE A 4 4.44 6.20 -6.23
CA ILE A 4 5.71 5.50 -6.01
C ILE A 4 5.57 4.11 -6.60
N PHE A 5 6.45 3.79 -7.57
CA PHE A 5 6.50 2.47 -8.18
C PHE A 5 7.61 1.63 -7.57
N LEU A 6 7.28 0.39 -7.23
CA LEU A 6 8.24 -0.63 -6.81
C LEU A 6 8.20 -1.79 -7.81
N PRO A 7 9.32 -2.13 -8.48
CA PRO A 7 9.33 -3.29 -9.39
C PRO A 7 8.86 -4.58 -8.69
N GLU A 8 9.32 -4.79 -7.45
CA GLU A 8 8.95 -5.91 -6.59
C GLU A 8 8.97 -5.45 -5.12
N VAL A 9 8.04 -5.97 -4.31
CA VAL A 9 7.96 -5.71 -2.87
C VAL A 9 7.36 -6.91 -2.13
N ASP A 10 7.51 -7.00 -0.82
CA ASP A 10 6.81 -8.01 -0.01
C ASP A 10 5.29 -7.75 -0.03
N SER A 11 4.88 -6.54 0.38
CA SER A 11 3.53 -6.03 0.22
C SER A 11 3.57 -4.50 0.17
N THR A 12 2.81 -3.90 -0.75
CA THR A 12 2.68 -2.43 -0.85
C THR A 12 2.19 -1.82 0.46
N ASN A 13 1.29 -2.51 1.16
CA ASN A 13 0.72 -2.03 2.42
C ASN A 13 1.74 -2.08 3.57
N GLU A 14 2.55 -3.14 3.67
CA GLU A 14 3.62 -3.22 4.67
C GLU A 14 4.75 -2.23 4.37
N TRP A 15 5.01 -1.97 3.09
CA TRP A 15 5.97 -0.94 2.68
C TRP A 15 5.52 0.45 3.15
N ILE A 16 4.25 0.83 2.96
CA ILE A 16 3.72 2.10 3.47
C ILE A 16 3.92 2.22 4.99
N LYS A 17 3.56 1.18 5.76
CA LYS A 17 3.71 1.20 7.22
C LYS A 17 5.15 1.44 7.68
N ARG A 18 6.14 0.89 6.97
CA ARG A 18 7.57 1.06 7.28
C ARG A 18 8.14 2.41 6.86
N ASN A 19 7.47 3.12 5.94
CA ASN A 19 7.96 4.37 5.35
C ASN A 19 7.04 5.55 5.67
N ILE A 20 6.13 5.41 6.63
CA ILE A 20 5.03 6.35 6.89
C ILE A 20 5.54 7.78 7.12
N ASP A 21 6.68 7.96 7.80
CA ASP A 21 7.27 9.27 8.09
C ASP A 21 7.76 10.03 6.84
N SER A 22 7.93 9.32 5.71
CA SER A 22 8.39 9.89 4.42
C SER A 22 7.25 10.10 3.40
N LEU A 23 6.03 9.73 3.79
CA LEU A 23 4.84 9.78 2.96
C LEU A 23 3.91 10.89 3.44
N GLN A 24 3.03 11.32 2.53
CA GLN A 24 2.00 12.30 2.82
C GLN A 24 0.63 11.69 2.59
N ASP A 25 -0.40 12.28 3.19
CA ASP A 25 -1.79 11.94 2.89
C ASP A 25 -2.06 11.91 1.37
N GLY A 26 -2.74 10.85 0.94
CA GLY A 26 -3.06 10.57 -0.45
C GLY A 26 -1.90 10.02 -1.29
N ASP A 27 -0.71 9.77 -0.73
CA ASP A 27 0.36 9.10 -1.46
C ASP A 27 -0.01 7.65 -1.81
N VAL A 28 0.34 7.26 -3.04
CA VAL A 28 0.03 5.92 -3.59
C VAL A 28 1.32 5.17 -3.84
N VAL A 29 1.40 3.96 -3.29
CA VAL A 29 2.46 2.99 -3.58
C VAL A 29 1.86 1.87 -4.41
N TYR A 30 2.48 1.55 -5.54
CA TYR A 30 2.07 0.44 -6.38
C TYR A 30 3.27 -0.40 -6.80
N ALA A 31 3.04 -1.68 -7.06
CA ALA A 31 4.09 -2.63 -7.37
C ALA A 31 3.79 -3.48 -8.60
N GLY A 32 4.84 -3.87 -9.31
CA GLY A 32 4.73 -4.86 -10.39
C GLY A 32 4.45 -6.27 -9.87
N ILE A 33 5.03 -6.62 -8.71
CA ILE A 33 4.91 -7.92 -8.05
C ILE A 33 4.81 -7.71 -6.53
N GLN A 34 3.98 -8.52 -5.84
CA GLN A 34 4.09 -8.70 -4.39
C GLN A 34 4.44 -10.14 -4.03
N THR A 35 5.55 -10.37 -3.34
CA THR A 35 6.01 -11.71 -2.95
C THR A 35 5.30 -12.26 -1.72
N GLN A 36 4.74 -11.38 -0.89
CA GLN A 36 4.03 -11.70 0.35
C GLN A 36 2.75 -10.87 0.49
N GLY A 37 2.02 -10.70 -0.61
CA GLY A 37 0.74 -10.00 -0.62
C GLY A 37 -0.22 -10.57 0.44
N LYS A 38 -0.88 -9.69 1.21
CA LYS A 38 -1.78 -10.06 2.30
C LYS A 38 -3.21 -9.60 2.00
N GLY A 39 -4.14 -10.55 2.04
CA GLY A 39 -5.57 -10.32 2.02
C GLY A 39 -6.16 -10.29 3.43
N ARG A 40 -7.49 -10.31 3.51
CA ARG A 40 -8.24 -10.34 4.79
C ARG A 40 -7.92 -11.62 5.57
N GLU A 41 -7.95 -11.51 6.89
CA GLU A 41 -7.80 -12.64 7.82
C GLU A 41 -6.50 -13.44 7.59
N GLY A 42 -5.42 -12.76 7.18
CA GLY A 42 -4.11 -13.38 6.95
C GLY A 42 -4.02 -14.25 5.69
N LYS A 43 -5.05 -14.28 4.84
CA LYS A 43 -5.01 -15.01 3.56
C LYS A 43 -3.92 -14.43 2.67
N LYS A 44 -3.21 -15.30 1.95
CA LYS A 44 -2.25 -14.87 0.92
C LYS A 44 -3.00 -14.23 -0.25
N TRP A 45 -2.49 -13.10 -0.74
CA TRP A 45 -2.98 -12.42 -1.93
C TRP A 45 -1.96 -12.58 -3.06
N HIS A 46 -2.28 -13.46 -4.01
CA HIS A 46 -1.41 -13.76 -5.15
C HIS A 46 -1.29 -12.52 -6.06
N SER A 47 -0.06 -12.03 -6.27
CA SER A 47 0.22 -10.76 -6.96
C SER A 47 1.32 -10.90 -8.02
N PRO A 48 1.09 -11.63 -9.12
CA PRO A 48 2.05 -11.79 -10.20
C PRO A 48 2.21 -10.51 -11.05
N PRO A 49 3.21 -10.44 -11.95
CA PRO A 49 3.31 -9.37 -12.94
C PRO A 49 2.00 -9.14 -13.71
N GLY A 50 1.72 -7.88 -14.05
CA GLY A 50 0.60 -7.48 -14.91
C GLY A 50 -0.69 -7.10 -14.20
N GLY A 51 -0.78 -7.26 -12.87
CA GLY A 51 -1.87 -6.71 -12.08
C GLY A 51 -1.59 -5.33 -11.50
N LEU A 52 -2.63 -4.67 -10.98
CA LEU A 52 -2.49 -3.44 -10.21
C LEU A 52 -2.47 -3.78 -8.72
N TRP A 53 -1.28 -3.81 -8.15
CA TRP A 53 -1.08 -4.03 -6.71
C TRP A 53 -0.74 -2.70 -6.08
N MET A 54 -1.68 -2.09 -5.35
CA MET A 54 -1.48 -0.76 -4.79
C MET A 54 -1.99 -0.61 -3.36
N SER A 55 -1.47 0.39 -2.67
CA SER A 55 -1.94 0.85 -1.38
C SER A 55 -1.89 2.37 -1.35
N VAL A 56 -2.83 2.98 -0.63
CA VAL A 56 -2.96 4.43 -0.48
C VAL A 56 -2.80 4.75 0.99
N LEU A 57 -1.92 5.71 1.31
CA LEU A 57 -1.88 6.27 2.65
C LEU A 57 -3.00 7.29 2.78
N LEU A 58 -3.89 7.08 3.73
CA LEU A 58 -4.92 8.03 4.10
C LEU A 58 -4.74 8.39 5.56
N GLU A 59 -4.55 9.67 5.82
CA GLU A 59 -4.63 10.21 7.17
C GLU A 59 -6.09 10.30 7.58
N LYS A 60 -6.38 9.90 8.82
CA LYS A 60 -7.72 10.01 9.34
C LYS A 60 -8.01 11.48 9.61
N GLU A 61 -9.01 12.05 8.95
CA GLU A 61 -9.56 13.32 9.42
C GLU A 61 -10.03 13.19 10.87
N ALA A 62 -9.89 14.25 11.66
CA ALA A 62 -10.40 14.26 13.03
C ALA A 62 -11.86 13.77 13.02
N PRO A 63 -12.27 12.90 13.97
CA PRO A 63 -13.63 12.39 13.99
C PRO A 63 -14.61 13.56 13.89
N TYR A 64 -15.52 13.48 12.91
CA TYR A 64 -16.59 14.45 12.77
C TYR A 64 -17.45 14.36 14.03
N ASN A 65 -17.32 15.35 14.91
CA ASN A 65 -18.14 15.47 16.10
C ASN A 65 -19.51 16.00 15.65
N PHE A 66 -20.55 15.18 15.80
CA PHE A 66 -21.94 15.59 15.64
C PHE A 66 -22.40 16.44 16.82
#